data_AF-A0A828Z1H2-F1
#
_entry.id   AF-A0A828Z1H2-F1
#
_cell.length_a   1.000
_cell.length_b   1.000
_cell.length_c   1.000
_cell.angle_alpha   90.00
_cell.angle_beta   90.00
_cell.angle_gamma   90.00
#
_symmetry.space_group_name_H-M   'P 1'
#
loop_
_entity.id
_entity.type
_entity.pdbx_description
1 polymer ?
#
loop_
_entity_poly.entity_id
_entity_poly.type
_entity_poly.pdbx_seq_one_letter_code
_entity_poly.pdbx_strand_id
1 'polypeptide(L)'
;MNRTELNKVISKILKTYEEMRLQSSLNGNSEVLEANREIGRILQTVERKATEQERSTGSWMKSISKELQKHLKRGFSERNLFYARKFYENYGNSKIDVRLSWSHYRILSSIADANIREKLMKEAIERNWNRDDLAFRVRDIGDLRKAPTLRWRRPEGVLWNYKIKDISKDKDTLLVDLGFYCYYELPSSRLSGKYKIGDIVQIEKRKGYWTLSKSKSVHVSELYFYFGEIERIIDGDTLLIKFELGFNVITRQRIRLHNVWAAELGSPEGEDNFESLKRRLPLKTKVIVRSRSKDVYGRYVGEVLYSKKKIQDPVDIFREGMYLNQELAEIG
;
A
#
# COMPACT_ATOMS: atom_id res chain seq x y z
N MET A 1 10.69 -28.93 -6.57
CA MET A 1 9.98 -29.75 -5.58
C MET A 1 8.88 -30.54 -6.24
N ASN A 2 8.96 -31.87 -6.16
CA ASN A 2 7.92 -32.75 -6.72
C ASN A 2 6.70 -32.86 -5.77
N ARG A 3 5.59 -33.41 -6.27
CA ARG A 3 4.31 -33.51 -5.52
C ARG A 3 4.42 -34.37 -4.25
N THR A 4 5.19 -35.45 -4.31
CA THR A 4 5.38 -36.38 -3.18
C THR A 4 6.12 -35.72 -2.03
N GLU A 5 7.20 -34.99 -2.33
CA GLU A 5 7.95 -34.21 -1.37
C GLU A 5 7.11 -33.09 -0.75
N LEU A 6 6.36 -32.35 -1.58
CA LEU A 6 5.44 -31.33 -1.10
C LEU A 6 4.45 -31.91 -0.09
N ASN A 7 3.75 -33.01 -0.42
CA ASN A 7 2.80 -33.63 0.48
C ASN A 7 3.43 -34.08 1.81
N LYS A 8 4.65 -34.62 1.77
CA LYS A 8 5.40 -35.02 2.97
C LYS A 8 5.73 -33.81 3.86
N VAL A 9 6.13 -32.68 3.26
CA VAL A 9 6.40 -31.43 3.98
C VAL A 9 5.13 -30.87 4.61
N ILE A 10 4.03 -30.84 3.86
CA ILE A 10 2.73 -30.37 4.33
C ILE A 10 2.25 -31.20 5.51
N SER A 11 2.30 -32.53 5.42
CA SER A 11 1.91 -33.42 6.52
C SER A 11 2.72 -33.16 7.80
N LYS A 12 4.04 -32.94 7.68
CA LYS A 12 4.89 -32.60 8.83
C LYS A 12 4.50 -31.27 9.47
N ILE A 13 4.33 -30.22 8.67
CA ILE A 13 3.97 -28.88 9.17
C ILE A 13 2.57 -28.90 9.82
N LEU A 14 1.60 -29.59 9.21
CA LEU A 14 0.26 -29.75 9.78
C LEU A 14 0.31 -30.49 11.12
N LYS A 15 1.10 -31.57 11.21
CA LYS A 15 1.28 -32.30 12.47
C LYS A 15 1.86 -31.41 13.57
N THR A 16 2.95 -30.70 13.29
CA THR A 16 3.56 -29.75 14.24
C THR A 16 2.56 -28.68 14.69
N TYR A 17 1.74 -28.16 13.78
CA TYR A 17 0.74 -27.15 14.11
C TYR A 17 -0.41 -27.69 14.98
N GLU A 18 -0.90 -28.90 14.69
CA GLU A 18 -1.97 -29.52 15.49
C GLU A 18 -1.46 -29.89 16.90
N GLU A 19 -0.24 -30.42 17.02
CA GLU A 19 0.41 -30.68 18.32
C GLU A 19 0.52 -29.40 19.16
N MET A 20 1.01 -28.31 18.55
CA MET A 20 1.05 -26.99 19.18
C MET A 20 -0.34 -26.54 19.63
N ARG A 21 -1.37 -26.69 18.79
CA ARG A 21 -2.73 -26.25 19.12
C ARG A 21 -3.27 -26.98 20.35
N LEU A 22 -3.00 -28.28 20.47
CA LEU A 22 -3.40 -29.10 21.61
C LEU A 22 -2.70 -28.69 22.91
N GLN A 23 -1.45 -28.23 22.84
CA GLN A 23 -0.63 -27.84 23.99
C GLN A 23 -0.78 -26.36 24.38
N SER A 24 -1.21 -25.51 23.45
CA SER A 24 -1.27 -24.05 23.61
C SER A 24 -2.25 -23.54 24.68
N SER A 25 -3.27 -24.33 25.05
CA SER A 25 -4.21 -23.98 26.11
C SER A 25 -3.58 -23.99 27.51
N LEU A 26 -2.37 -24.54 27.68
CA LEU A 26 -1.70 -24.72 28.96
C LEU A 26 -0.36 -23.96 29.10
N ASN A 27 0.37 -23.72 28.00
CA ASN A 27 1.81 -23.42 28.05
C ASN A 27 2.27 -22.07 27.44
N GLY A 28 1.37 -21.08 27.27
CA GLY A 28 1.74 -19.70 26.91
C GLY A 28 2.55 -19.56 25.60
N ASN A 29 3.58 -18.70 25.61
CA ASN A 29 4.41 -18.43 24.41
C ASN A 29 5.32 -19.60 23.99
N SER A 30 5.69 -20.50 24.92
CA SER A 30 6.69 -21.54 24.70
C SER A 30 6.37 -22.38 23.47
N GLU A 31 5.15 -22.89 23.38
CA GLU A 31 4.84 -23.92 22.38
C GLU A 31 4.65 -23.31 21.01
N VAL A 32 4.18 -22.05 20.96
CA VAL A 32 4.14 -21.28 19.73
C VAL A 32 5.55 -21.06 19.19
N LEU A 33 6.52 -20.77 20.06
CA LEU A 33 7.90 -20.53 19.65
C LEU A 33 8.58 -21.82 19.18
N GLU A 34 8.45 -22.92 19.91
CA GLU A 34 9.01 -24.21 19.51
C GLU A 34 8.35 -24.75 18.23
N ALA A 35 7.03 -24.59 18.07
CA ALA A 35 6.36 -24.98 16.83
C ALA A 35 6.87 -24.17 15.62
N ASN A 36 7.04 -22.85 15.77
CA ASN A 36 7.59 -22.02 14.69
C ASN A 36 9.07 -22.34 14.42
N ARG A 37 9.84 -22.71 15.45
CA ARG A 37 11.22 -23.21 15.30
C ARG A 37 11.25 -24.50 14.47
N GLU A 38 10.41 -25.46 14.81
CA GLU A 38 10.35 -26.76 14.12
C GLU A 38 9.88 -26.59 12.67
N ILE A 39 8.86 -25.75 12.43
CA ILE A 39 8.45 -25.37 11.07
C ILE A 39 9.62 -24.75 10.31
N GLY A 40 10.37 -23.84 10.94
CA GLY A 40 11.57 -23.24 10.35
C GLY A 40 12.64 -24.27 9.99
N ARG A 41 12.85 -25.29 10.84
CA ARG A 41 13.78 -26.41 10.57
C ARG A 41 13.36 -27.24 9.36
N ILE A 42 12.06 -27.55 9.26
CA ILE A 42 11.48 -28.24 8.12
C ILE A 42 11.73 -27.42 6.84
N LEU A 43 11.43 -26.12 6.88
CA LEU A 43 11.62 -25.22 5.73
C LEU A 43 13.09 -25.11 5.31
N GLN A 44 14.03 -24.99 6.26
CA GLN A 44 15.46 -24.98 5.94
C GLN A 44 15.91 -26.27 5.26
N THR A 45 15.37 -27.42 5.68
CA THR A 45 15.67 -28.72 5.05
C THR A 45 15.16 -28.77 3.61
N VAL A 46 13.97 -28.22 3.35
CA VAL A 46 13.40 -28.15 2.00
C VAL A 46 14.22 -27.22 1.11
N GLU A 47 14.56 -26.03 1.60
CA GLU A 47 15.35 -25.06 0.85
C GLU A 47 16.73 -25.59 0.44
N ARG A 48 17.41 -26.32 1.32
CA ARG A 48 18.68 -26.97 1.00
C ARG A 48 18.57 -27.98 -0.15
N LYS A 49 17.41 -28.61 -0.32
CA LYS A 49 17.13 -29.56 -1.41
C LYS A 49 16.54 -28.91 -2.66
N ALA A 50 16.03 -27.68 -2.55
CA ALA A 50 15.47 -26.95 -3.69
C ALA A 50 16.57 -26.61 -4.71
N THR A 51 16.18 -26.56 -5.99
CA THR A 51 17.11 -26.16 -7.06
C THR A 51 17.42 -24.66 -6.96
N GLU A 52 18.51 -24.24 -7.60
CA GLU A 52 18.91 -22.82 -7.59
C GLU A 52 17.81 -21.91 -8.17
N GLN A 53 17.16 -22.35 -9.25
CA GLN A 53 16.02 -21.66 -9.84
C GLN A 53 14.85 -21.52 -8.86
N GLU A 54 14.55 -22.56 -8.07
CA GLU A 54 13.48 -22.51 -7.09
C GLU A 54 13.80 -21.59 -5.93
N ARG A 55 15.05 -21.56 -5.46
CA ARG A 55 15.50 -20.63 -4.42
C ARG A 55 15.42 -19.18 -4.89
N SER A 56 15.93 -18.90 -6.08
CA SER A 56 15.92 -17.56 -6.69
C SER A 56 14.50 -17.03 -6.88
N THR A 57 13.59 -17.87 -7.37
CA THR A 57 12.19 -17.47 -7.62
C THR A 57 11.28 -17.55 -6.39
N GLY A 58 11.71 -18.21 -5.31
CA GLY A 58 10.88 -18.47 -4.13
C GLY A 58 9.72 -19.46 -4.36
N SER A 59 9.71 -20.15 -5.50
CA SER A 59 8.58 -20.99 -5.94
C SER A 59 8.28 -22.17 -5.00
N TRP A 60 9.31 -22.72 -4.33
CA TRP A 60 9.15 -23.79 -3.34
C TRP A 60 8.32 -23.34 -2.14
N MET A 61 8.58 -22.14 -1.60
CA MET A 61 7.88 -21.59 -0.44
C MET A 61 6.45 -21.18 -0.79
N LYS A 62 6.26 -20.62 -1.99
CA LYS A 62 4.94 -20.31 -2.56
C LYS A 62 4.07 -21.56 -2.67
N SER A 63 4.65 -22.66 -3.13
CA SER A 63 3.94 -23.94 -3.26
C SER A 63 3.50 -24.48 -1.90
N ILE A 64 4.38 -24.45 -0.89
CA ILE A 64 4.06 -24.86 0.48
C ILE A 64 2.96 -23.97 1.07
N SER A 65 3.11 -22.65 0.96
CA SER A 65 2.13 -21.70 1.50
C SER A 65 0.74 -21.89 0.88
N LYS A 66 0.68 -22.05 -0.45
CA LYS A 66 -0.58 -22.27 -1.17
C LYS A 66 -1.27 -23.55 -0.71
N GLU A 67 -0.52 -24.63 -0.48
CA GLU A 67 -1.10 -25.90 -0.05
C GLU A 67 -1.54 -25.85 1.42
N LEU A 68 -0.73 -25.30 2.33
CA LEU A 68 -1.10 -25.13 3.74
C LEU A 68 -2.36 -24.29 3.92
N GLN A 69 -2.54 -23.23 3.11
CA GLN A 69 -3.72 -22.37 3.17
C GLN A 69 -5.03 -23.06 2.75
N LYS A 70 -4.97 -24.22 2.07
CA LYS A 70 -6.17 -25.03 1.81
C LYS A 70 -6.66 -25.75 3.06
N HIS A 71 -5.75 -26.10 3.96
CA HIS A 71 -6.04 -26.83 5.19
C HIS A 71 -6.24 -25.89 6.38
N LEU A 72 -5.55 -24.74 6.39
CA LEU A 72 -5.50 -23.80 7.51
C LEU A 72 -5.90 -22.39 7.08
N LYS A 73 -6.85 -21.79 7.81
CA LYS A 73 -7.47 -20.50 7.42
C LYS A 73 -6.55 -19.28 7.56
N ARG A 74 -5.55 -19.30 8.45
CA ARG A 74 -4.66 -18.17 8.77
C ARG A 74 -3.28 -18.66 9.22
N GLY A 75 -2.27 -17.79 9.19
CA GLY A 75 -0.96 -18.05 9.80
C GLY A 75 0.12 -18.59 8.86
N PHE A 76 -0.22 -19.12 7.69
CA PHE A 76 0.71 -19.83 6.79
C PHE A 76 0.94 -19.15 5.43
N SER A 77 0.92 -17.80 5.41
CA SER A 77 1.33 -17.03 4.24
C SER A 77 2.83 -17.19 3.97
N GLU A 78 3.28 -16.93 2.73
CA GLU A 78 4.70 -16.95 2.36
C GLU A 78 5.55 -16.10 3.32
N ARG A 79 5.05 -14.92 3.69
CA ARG A 79 5.71 -14.03 4.66
C ARG A 79 5.89 -14.67 6.03
N ASN A 80 4.88 -15.39 6.53
CA ASN A 80 4.99 -16.03 7.84
C ASN A 80 5.94 -17.23 7.80
N LEU A 81 5.91 -18.04 6.73
CA LEU A 81 6.87 -19.13 6.52
C LEU A 81 8.30 -18.61 6.41
N PHE A 82 8.50 -17.49 5.71
CA PHE A 82 9.79 -16.81 5.64
C PHE A 82 10.33 -16.47 7.03
N TYR A 83 9.48 -15.90 7.90
CA TYR A 83 9.88 -15.58 9.27
C TYR A 83 10.15 -16.82 10.12
N ALA A 84 9.39 -17.92 9.96
CA ALA A 84 9.69 -19.18 10.63
C ALA A 84 11.06 -19.74 10.21
N ARG A 85 11.38 -19.73 8.91
CA ARG A 85 12.73 -20.09 8.42
C ARG A 85 13.79 -19.19 9.05
N LYS A 86 13.59 -17.87 9.02
CA LYS A 86 14.59 -16.90 9.55
C LYS A 86 14.76 -17.03 11.06
N PHE A 87 13.67 -17.33 11.75
CA PHE A 87 13.71 -17.63 13.17
C PHE A 87 14.55 -18.86 13.46
N TYR A 88 14.37 -19.95 12.72
CA TYR A 88 15.24 -21.14 12.87
C TYR A 88 16.70 -20.86 12.48
N GLU A 89 16.94 -20.06 11.44
CA GLU A 89 18.30 -19.65 11.06
C GLU A 89 19.02 -18.90 12.20
N ASN A 90 18.33 -18.00 12.88
CA ASN A 90 18.92 -17.17 13.94
C ASN A 90 18.92 -17.82 15.33
N TYR A 91 17.92 -18.66 15.62
CA TYR A 91 17.67 -19.17 16.98
C TYR A 91 17.50 -20.69 17.03
N GLY A 92 17.72 -21.43 15.94
CA GLY A 92 17.46 -22.88 15.86
C GLY A 92 18.24 -23.72 16.87
N ASN A 93 19.42 -23.25 17.29
CA ASN A 93 20.32 -23.93 18.23
C ASN A 93 20.50 -23.16 19.56
N SER A 94 19.75 -22.09 19.77
CA SER A 94 19.88 -21.22 20.96
C SER A 94 18.76 -21.52 21.97
N LYS A 95 18.90 -21.08 23.22
CA LYS A 95 17.77 -21.08 24.15
C LYS A 95 16.79 -19.96 23.78
N ILE A 96 15.49 -20.25 23.68
CA ILE A 96 14.45 -19.23 23.47
C ILE A 96 14.09 -18.61 24.82
N ASP A 97 13.91 -17.30 24.84
CA ASP A 97 13.33 -16.61 25.99
C ASP A 97 11.81 -16.48 25.81
N VAL A 98 11.06 -17.25 26.58
CA VAL A 98 9.59 -17.33 26.49
C VAL A 98 8.87 -16.07 26.95
N ARG A 99 9.59 -15.11 27.57
CA ARG A 99 9.05 -13.77 27.88
C ARG A 99 8.73 -13.00 26.61
N LEU A 100 9.41 -13.31 25.51
CA LEU A 100 9.16 -12.71 24.21
C LEU A 100 8.21 -13.59 23.38
N SER A 101 7.10 -13.02 22.93
CA SER A 101 6.15 -13.71 22.07
C SER A 101 6.67 -13.93 20.64
N TRP A 102 5.99 -14.79 19.87
CA TRP A 102 6.29 -15.01 18.45
C TRP A 102 6.40 -13.70 17.65
N SER A 103 5.55 -12.72 17.94
CA SER A 103 5.59 -11.44 17.24
C SER A 103 6.87 -10.64 17.50
N HIS A 104 7.47 -10.74 18.69
CA HIS A 104 8.79 -10.17 18.96
C HIS A 104 9.85 -10.86 18.14
N TYR A 105 9.88 -12.19 18.18
CA TYR A 105 10.87 -12.97 17.44
C TYR A 105 10.76 -12.82 15.92
N ARG A 106 9.57 -12.52 15.38
CA ARG A 106 9.43 -12.13 13.96
C ARG A 106 10.16 -10.83 13.64
N ILE A 107 10.06 -9.82 14.51
CA ILE A 107 10.78 -8.55 14.35
C ILE A 107 12.28 -8.80 14.50
N LEU A 108 12.70 -9.45 15.58
CA LEU A 108 14.11 -9.74 15.83
C LEU A 108 14.73 -10.54 14.69
N SER A 109 14.02 -11.54 14.15
CA SER A 109 14.52 -12.37 13.04
C SER A 109 14.68 -11.62 11.72
N SER A 110 14.10 -10.41 11.59
CA SER A 110 14.27 -9.56 10.43
C SER A 110 15.55 -8.71 10.47
N ILE A 111 16.20 -8.62 11.63
CA ILE A 111 17.41 -7.84 11.87
C ILE A 111 18.62 -8.68 11.46
N ALA A 112 19.41 -8.19 10.52
CA ALA A 112 20.57 -8.90 10.00
C ALA A 112 21.72 -8.94 11.03
N ASP A 113 22.05 -7.79 11.64
CA ASP A 113 23.13 -7.67 12.61
C ASP A 113 22.80 -8.45 13.90
N ALA A 114 23.69 -9.38 14.26
CA ALA A 114 23.51 -10.24 15.42
C ALA A 114 23.63 -9.49 16.76
N ASN A 115 24.54 -8.51 16.85
CA ASN A 115 24.77 -7.72 18.05
C ASN A 115 23.57 -6.81 18.33
N ILE A 116 23.03 -6.17 17.29
CA ILE A 116 21.88 -5.29 17.44
C ILE A 116 20.63 -6.10 17.79
N ARG A 117 20.46 -7.27 17.15
CA ARG A 117 19.38 -8.21 17.49
C ARG A 117 19.45 -8.68 18.94
N GLU A 118 20.63 -9.03 19.45
CA GLU A 118 20.79 -9.45 20.84
C GLU A 118 20.56 -8.29 21.83
N LYS A 119 21.08 -7.10 21.54
CA LYS A 119 20.86 -5.90 22.34
C LYS A 119 19.37 -5.58 22.47
N LEU A 120 18.66 -5.57 21.35
CA LEU A 120 17.22 -5.31 21.33
C LEU A 120 16.40 -6.38 22.03
N MET A 121 16.82 -7.65 21.93
CA MET A 121 16.21 -8.74 22.67
C MET A 121 16.34 -8.50 24.19
N LYS A 122 17.53 -8.12 24.67
CA LYS A 122 17.78 -7.81 26.09
C LYS A 122 16.98 -6.59 26.55
N GLU A 123 17.04 -5.47 25.81
CA GLU A 123 16.28 -4.25 26.12
C GLU A 123 14.76 -4.53 26.17
N ALA A 124 14.23 -5.32 25.23
CA ALA A 124 12.82 -5.67 25.21
C ALA A 124 12.39 -6.47 26.44
N ILE A 125 13.23 -7.38 26.90
CA ILE A 125 13.00 -8.18 28.11
C ILE A 125 13.07 -7.30 29.36
N GLU A 126 14.15 -6.50 29.49
CA GLU A 126 14.39 -5.66 30.67
C GLU A 126 13.30 -4.61 30.87
N ARG A 127 12.81 -4.03 29.76
CA ARG A 127 11.80 -2.96 29.77
C ARG A 127 10.38 -3.48 29.56
N ASN A 128 10.19 -4.80 29.50
CA ASN A 128 8.90 -5.44 29.22
C ASN A 128 8.19 -4.86 27.98
N TRP A 129 8.95 -4.63 26.91
CA TRP A 129 8.39 -4.09 25.67
C TRP A 129 7.37 -5.03 25.07
N ASN A 130 6.28 -4.45 24.60
CA ASN A 130 5.37 -5.15 23.71
C ASN A 130 5.91 -5.12 22.27
N ARG A 131 5.16 -5.76 21.36
CA ARG A 131 5.54 -5.86 19.94
C ARG A 131 5.78 -4.49 19.30
N ASP A 132 4.95 -3.51 19.62
CA ASP A 132 4.96 -2.19 18.98
C ASP A 132 6.08 -1.31 19.54
N ASP A 133 6.41 -1.43 20.83
CA ASP A 133 7.58 -0.79 21.43
C ASP A 133 8.88 -1.27 20.76
N LEU A 134 9.03 -2.59 20.59
CA LEU A 134 10.17 -3.18 19.89
C LEU A 134 10.20 -2.74 18.42
N ALA A 135 9.06 -2.73 17.73
CA ALA A 135 8.98 -2.27 16.35
C ALA A 135 9.35 -0.78 16.19
N PHE A 136 8.96 0.06 17.16
CA PHE A 136 9.37 1.46 17.21
C PHE A 136 10.88 1.57 17.39
N ARG A 137 11.46 0.88 18.38
CA ARG A 137 12.90 0.95 18.64
C ARG A 137 13.75 0.48 17.46
N VAL A 138 13.32 -0.56 16.75
CA VAL A 138 14.07 -1.05 15.59
C VAL A 138 14.03 -0.06 14.42
N ARG A 139 12.94 0.71 14.28
CA ARG A 139 12.86 1.81 13.30
C ARG A 139 13.81 2.95 13.68
N ASP A 140 13.86 3.30 14.95
CA ASP A 140 14.73 4.34 15.50
C ASP A 140 16.23 4.02 15.32
N ILE A 141 16.63 2.76 15.51
CA ILE A 141 18.02 2.31 15.29
C ILE A 141 18.36 2.16 13.78
N GLY A 142 17.36 2.09 12.90
CA GLY A 142 17.54 2.08 11.44
C GLY A 142 17.79 0.72 10.78
N ASP A 143 17.67 -0.39 11.52
CA ASP A 143 18.05 -1.75 11.08
C ASP A 143 16.94 -2.57 10.42
N LEU A 144 15.67 -2.24 10.68
CA LEU A 144 14.60 -2.67 9.79
C LEU A 144 14.80 -1.87 8.52
N ARG A 145 15.39 -2.51 7.48
CA ARG A 145 15.56 -2.01 6.10
C ARG A 145 14.95 -0.63 6.00
N LYS A 146 15.75 0.46 6.08
CA LYS A 146 15.27 1.81 5.71
C LYS A 146 14.36 1.59 4.53
N ALA A 147 13.04 1.78 4.71
CA ALA A 147 12.07 1.53 3.65
C ALA A 147 12.68 2.22 2.44
N PRO A 148 12.95 1.48 1.33
CA PRO A 148 13.89 1.93 0.30
C PRO A 148 13.64 3.39 0.07
N THR A 149 14.62 4.25 0.42
CA THR A 149 14.43 5.71 0.58
C THR A 149 13.45 6.13 -0.48
N LEU A 150 12.23 6.49 -0.07
CA LEU A 150 11.12 6.55 -1.01
C LEU A 150 11.54 7.56 -2.08
N ARG A 151 11.87 7.06 -3.27
CA ARG A 151 12.25 7.93 -4.38
C ARG A 151 10.96 8.57 -4.84
N TRP A 152 10.66 9.72 -4.27
CA TRP A 152 9.55 10.55 -4.68
C TRP A 152 9.73 10.86 -6.16
N ARG A 153 8.84 10.30 -6.98
CA ARG A 153 8.69 10.68 -8.37
C ARG A 153 7.50 11.60 -8.42
N ARG A 154 7.74 12.86 -8.77
CA ARG A 154 6.68 13.83 -9.02
C ARG A 154 5.72 13.22 -10.05
N PRO A 155 4.40 13.19 -9.77
CA PRO A 155 3.45 12.58 -10.70
C PRO A 155 3.29 13.47 -11.95
N GLU A 156 3.41 12.86 -13.12
CA GLU A 156 3.19 13.48 -14.42
C GLU A 156 1.98 12.84 -15.10
N GLY A 157 1.17 13.65 -15.78
CA GLY A 157 0.00 13.18 -16.49
C GLY A 157 -0.78 14.31 -17.13
N VAL A 158 -2.04 14.02 -17.46
CA VAL A 158 -2.89 14.92 -18.24
C VAL A 158 -4.26 15.09 -17.59
N LEU A 159 -4.77 16.33 -17.60
CA LEU A 159 -6.12 16.64 -17.12
C LEU A 159 -7.17 16.26 -18.17
N TRP A 160 -8.40 16.00 -17.71
CA TRP A 160 -9.59 15.85 -18.56
C TRP A 160 -9.46 14.74 -19.64
N ASN A 161 -8.68 13.72 -19.33
CA ASN A 161 -8.57 12.51 -20.13
C ASN A 161 -9.29 11.38 -19.39
N TYR A 162 -10.25 10.76 -20.07
CA TYR A 162 -11.14 9.77 -19.48
C TYR A 162 -11.23 8.53 -20.36
N LYS A 163 -11.58 7.41 -19.72
CA LYS A 163 -11.73 6.12 -20.40
C LYS A 163 -13.19 5.91 -20.76
N ILE A 164 -13.43 5.45 -21.99
CA ILE A 164 -14.75 4.94 -22.36
C ILE A 164 -14.95 3.60 -21.66
N LYS A 165 -15.93 3.56 -20.77
CA LYS A 165 -16.23 2.38 -19.96
C LYS A 165 -17.15 1.42 -20.70
N ASP A 166 -18.17 1.96 -21.36
CA ASP A 166 -19.17 1.16 -22.04
C ASP A 166 -19.78 1.91 -23.23
N ILE A 167 -20.35 1.16 -24.16
CA ILE A 167 -21.02 1.66 -25.36
C ILE A 167 -22.33 0.88 -25.52
N SER A 168 -23.46 1.55 -25.26
CA SER A 168 -24.78 0.97 -25.49
C SER A 168 -25.21 1.23 -26.92
N LYS A 169 -25.25 0.17 -27.75
CA LYS A 169 -25.75 0.26 -29.12
C LYS A 169 -27.27 0.45 -29.17
N ASP A 170 -27.99 -0.15 -28.23
CA ASP A 170 -29.47 -0.10 -28.18
C ASP A 170 -29.99 1.28 -27.79
N LYS A 171 -29.29 1.97 -26.88
CA LYS A 171 -29.62 3.33 -26.44
C LYS A 171 -28.87 4.41 -27.21
N ASP A 172 -27.95 4.02 -28.09
CA ASP A 172 -27.00 4.90 -28.77
C ASP A 172 -26.33 5.88 -27.79
N THR A 173 -25.71 5.35 -26.73
CA THR A 173 -24.97 6.13 -25.72
C THR A 173 -23.57 5.61 -25.44
N LEU A 174 -22.66 6.52 -25.12
CA LEU A 174 -21.31 6.26 -24.64
C LEU A 174 -21.25 6.57 -23.15
N LEU A 175 -20.74 5.64 -22.35
CA LEU A 175 -20.51 5.84 -20.93
C LEU A 175 -19.03 6.14 -20.68
N VAL A 176 -18.75 7.36 -20.23
CA VAL A 176 -17.39 7.83 -19.89
C VAL A 176 -17.17 7.72 -18.39
N ASP A 177 -16.08 7.07 -17.99
CA ASP A 177 -15.66 6.99 -16.59
C ASP A 177 -14.84 8.22 -16.20
N LEU A 178 -15.46 9.12 -15.43
CA LEU A 178 -14.80 10.31 -14.88
C LEU A 178 -13.99 9.97 -13.62
N GLY A 179 -13.98 8.70 -13.20
CA GLY A 179 -13.49 8.23 -11.92
C GLY A 179 -14.38 8.67 -10.75
N PHE A 180 -13.96 8.37 -9.54
CA PHE A 180 -14.77 8.57 -8.32
C PHE A 180 -16.16 7.91 -8.32
N TYR A 181 -16.39 6.90 -9.18
CA TYR A 181 -17.72 6.34 -9.51
C TYR A 181 -18.68 7.36 -10.15
N CYS A 182 -18.16 8.46 -10.68
CA CYS A 182 -18.91 9.38 -11.54
C CYS A 182 -18.81 8.88 -12.98
N TYR A 183 -19.96 8.52 -13.55
CA TYR A 183 -20.08 8.15 -14.95
C TYR A 183 -20.89 9.20 -15.69
N TYR A 184 -20.49 9.51 -16.91
CA TYR A 184 -21.16 10.50 -17.75
C TYR A 184 -21.64 9.85 -19.03
N GLU A 185 -22.95 9.92 -19.29
CA GLU A 185 -23.57 9.40 -20.50
C GLU A 185 -23.60 10.47 -21.59
N LEU A 186 -23.10 10.12 -22.77
CA LEU A 186 -23.09 10.97 -23.95
C LEU A 186 -23.87 10.31 -25.09
N PRO A 187 -24.68 11.06 -25.86
CA PRO A 187 -25.29 10.54 -27.08
C PRO A 187 -24.23 10.11 -28.11
N SER A 188 -24.36 8.91 -28.63
CA SER A 188 -23.47 8.32 -29.65
C SER A 188 -23.85 8.72 -31.08
N SER A 189 -25.02 9.35 -31.30
CA SER A 189 -25.53 9.73 -32.63
C SER A 189 -24.62 10.61 -33.49
N ARG A 190 -23.63 11.29 -32.88
CA ARG A 190 -22.57 12.07 -33.58
C ARG A 190 -21.17 11.43 -33.54
N LEU A 191 -21.03 10.27 -32.88
CA LEU A 191 -19.76 9.65 -32.50
C LEU A 191 -19.72 8.14 -32.84
N SER A 192 -20.79 7.58 -33.42
CA SER A 192 -20.96 6.16 -33.70
C SER A 192 -19.85 5.62 -34.61
N GLY A 193 -19.25 4.50 -34.21
CA GLY A 193 -18.14 3.84 -34.92
C GLY A 193 -16.74 4.47 -34.74
N LYS A 194 -16.63 5.68 -34.16
CA LYS A 194 -15.33 6.37 -33.99
C LYS A 194 -14.53 5.90 -32.77
N TYR A 195 -15.20 5.37 -31.75
CA TYR A 195 -14.60 5.01 -30.48
C TYR A 195 -14.92 3.58 -30.06
N LYS A 196 -14.02 2.96 -29.30
CA LYS A 196 -14.15 1.61 -28.74
C LYS A 196 -14.12 1.64 -27.22
N ILE A 197 -14.69 0.60 -26.59
CA ILE A 197 -14.56 0.40 -25.15
C ILE A 197 -13.06 0.36 -24.79
N GLY A 198 -12.70 1.15 -23.78
CA GLY A 198 -11.33 1.31 -23.31
C GLY A 198 -10.50 2.37 -24.03
N ASP A 199 -11.00 3.00 -25.09
CA ASP A 199 -10.36 4.17 -25.67
C ASP A 199 -10.26 5.31 -24.64
N ILE A 200 -9.15 6.04 -24.71
CA ILE A 200 -8.94 7.26 -23.93
C ILE A 200 -9.35 8.46 -24.79
N VAL A 201 -10.20 9.31 -24.20
CA VAL A 201 -10.71 10.52 -24.83
C VAL A 201 -10.37 11.73 -23.98
N GLN A 202 -9.93 12.79 -24.62
CA GLN A 202 -9.77 14.09 -24.02
C GLN A 202 -11.06 14.88 -24.21
N ILE A 203 -11.47 15.58 -23.15
CA ILE A 203 -12.62 16.48 -23.19
C ILE A 203 -12.12 17.91 -23.16
N GLU A 204 -12.75 18.77 -23.94
CA GLU A 204 -12.42 20.19 -24.03
C GLU A 204 -13.70 21.02 -24.14
N LYS A 205 -13.75 22.16 -23.46
CA LYS A 205 -14.88 23.10 -23.56
C LYS A 205 -14.59 24.11 -24.66
N ARG A 206 -15.29 24.01 -25.80
CA ARG A 206 -15.17 24.94 -26.92
C ARG A 206 -16.49 25.69 -27.12
N LYS A 207 -16.44 27.03 -27.09
CA LYS A 207 -17.60 27.92 -27.35
C LYS A 207 -18.87 27.52 -26.57
N GLY A 208 -18.73 27.09 -25.32
CA GLY A 208 -19.84 26.72 -24.43
C GLY A 208 -20.26 25.24 -24.45
N TYR A 209 -19.80 24.44 -25.42
CA TYR A 209 -20.11 23.01 -25.51
C TYR A 209 -18.87 22.14 -25.25
N TRP A 210 -19.09 20.94 -24.73
CA TRP A 210 -18.02 19.96 -24.50
C TRP A 210 -17.80 19.11 -25.74
N THR A 211 -16.56 19.07 -26.21
CA THR A 211 -16.14 18.26 -27.36
C THR A 211 -15.21 17.14 -26.93
N LEU A 212 -15.30 15.98 -27.61
CA LEU A 212 -14.46 14.81 -27.37
C LEU A 212 -13.51 14.58 -28.53
N SER A 213 -12.23 14.39 -28.21
CA SER A 213 -11.19 13.99 -29.17
C SER A 213 -10.44 12.76 -28.66
N LYS A 214 -10.07 11.85 -29.57
CA LYS A 214 -9.24 10.70 -29.22
C LYS A 214 -7.85 11.17 -28.81
N SER A 215 -7.41 10.80 -27.61
CA SER A 215 -6.08 11.16 -27.13
C SER A 215 -5.06 10.28 -27.83
N LYS A 216 -4.12 10.89 -28.56
CA LYS A 216 -2.97 10.16 -29.11
C LYS A 216 -1.90 10.11 -28.03
N SER A 217 -1.42 8.90 -27.72
CA SER A 217 -0.21 8.67 -26.90
C SER A 217 -0.31 8.95 -25.38
N VAL A 218 -1.49 8.80 -24.76
CA VAL A 218 -1.62 8.86 -23.29
C VAL A 218 -1.55 7.45 -22.70
N HIS A 219 -0.58 7.17 -21.83
CA HIS A 219 -0.52 5.90 -21.13
C HIS A 219 -1.54 5.84 -19.99
N VAL A 220 -2.05 4.64 -19.64
CA VAL A 220 -3.05 4.49 -18.56
C VAL A 220 -2.57 5.05 -17.22
N SER A 221 -1.25 5.05 -16.98
CA SER A 221 -0.64 5.63 -15.78
C SER A 221 -0.78 7.15 -15.67
N GLU A 222 -1.03 7.84 -16.78
CA GLU A 222 -1.17 9.30 -16.87
C GLU A 222 -2.63 9.76 -16.71
N LEU A 223 -3.56 8.82 -16.50
CA LEU A 223 -4.97 9.09 -16.24
C LEU A 223 -5.26 9.42 -14.78
N TYR A 224 -6.50 9.88 -14.55
CA TYR A 224 -7.05 10.16 -13.22
C TYR A 224 -6.32 11.26 -12.45
N PHE A 225 -5.83 12.25 -13.20
CA PHE A 225 -5.44 13.55 -12.67
C PHE A 225 -6.63 14.50 -12.70
N TYR A 226 -6.88 15.13 -11.56
CA TYR A 226 -8.04 15.99 -11.34
C TYR A 226 -7.62 17.35 -10.86
N PHE A 227 -8.15 18.37 -11.51
CA PHE A 227 -8.04 19.73 -11.04
C PHE A 227 -9.12 20.01 -9.99
N GLY A 228 -8.74 20.69 -8.91
CA GLY A 228 -9.67 21.04 -7.85
C GLY A 228 -9.15 22.15 -6.95
N GLU A 229 -9.97 22.48 -5.97
CA GLU A 229 -9.68 23.49 -4.95
C GLU A 229 -9.83 22.90 -3.55
N ILE A 230 -8.89 23.25 -2.66
CA ILE A 230 -8.96 22.83 -1.26
C ILE A 230 -10.18 23.46 -0.60
N GLU A 231 -11.10 22.62 -0.14
CA GLU A 231 -12.31 23.04 0.59
C GLU A 231 -12.07 23.03 2.10
N ARG A 232 -11.36 22.00 2.61
CA ARG A 232 -11.04 21.87 4.03
C ARG A 232 -9.84 20.94 4.22
N ILE A 233 -9.04 21.20 5.26
CA ILE A 233 -8.07 20.22 5.78
C ILE A 233 -8.75 19.49 6.91
N ILE A 234 -8.75 18.16 6.84
CA ILE A 234 -9.42 17.35 7.85
C ILE A 234 -8.44 17.01 8.97
N ASP A 235 -7.34 16.33 8.63
CA ASP A 235 -6.31 15.89 9.56
C ASP A 235 -4.91 16.14 8.93
N GLY A 236 -3.82 15.80 9.62
CA GLY A 236 -2.45 16.00 9.13
C GLY A 236 -2.07 15.27 7.83
N ASP A 237 -2.88 14.30 7.38
CA ASP A 237 -2.67 13.54 6.13
C ASP A 237 -3.90 13.48 5.19
N THR A 238 -4.99 14.19 5.53
CA THR A 238 -6.28 14.03 4.83
C THR A 238 -6.91 15.37 4.47
N LEU A 239 -7.24 15.53 3.19
CA LEU A 239 -7.80 16.75 2.59
C LEU A 239 -9.22 16.52 2.07
N LEU A 240 -10.07 17.53 2.16
CA LEU A 240 -11.35 17.60 1.46
C LEU A 240 -11.21 18.56 0.28
N ILE A 241 -11.41 18.03 -0.93
CA ILE A 241 -11.14 18.74 -2.18
C ILE A 241 -12.41 18.75 -3.03
N LYS A 242 -12.70 19.92 -3.59
CA LYS A 242 -13.75 20.10 -4.59
C LYS A 242 -13.12 19.98 -5.98
N PHE A 243 -13.44 18.89 -6.68
CA PHE A 243 -12.91 18.59 -8.01
C PHE A 243 -13.86 19.03 -9.12
N GLU A 244 -13.28 19.50 -10.22
CA GLU A 244 -13.96 19.73 -11.49
C GLU A 244 -13.59 18.60 -12.46
N LEU A 245 -14.57 17.75 -12.79
CA LEU A 245 -14.36 16.59 -13.67
C LEU A 245 -14.60 16.92 -15.15
N GLY A 246 -14.79 18.21 -15.46
CA GLY A 246 -15.35 18.66 -16.73
C GLY A 246 -16.82 18.27 -16.88
N PHE A 247 -17.41 18.51 -18.07
CA PHE A 247 -18.85 18.38 -18.30
C PHE A 247 -19.75 19.20 -17.35
N ASN A 248 -19.19 20.22 -16.71
CA ASN A 248 -19.80 20.94 -15.58
C ASN A 248 -20.15 20.03 -14.38
N VAL A 249 -19.49 18.89 -14.25
CA VAL A 249 -19.63 17.96 -13.11
C VAL A 249 -18.61 18.33 -12.04
N ILE A 250 -19.12 18.53 -10.83
CA ILE A 250 -18.32 18.83 -9.64
C ILE A 250 -18.52 17.70 -8.63
N THR A 251 -17.44 17.25 -8.00
CA THR A 251 -17.50 16.26 -6.93
C THR A 251 -16.66 16.70 -5.74
N ARG A 252 -17.07 16.31 -4.53
CA ARG A 252 -16.31 16.53 -3.30
C ARG A 252 -15.74 15.21 -2.84
N GLN A 253 -14.43 15.13 -2.67
CA GLN A 253 -13.76 13.89 -2.28
C GLN A 253 -12.80 14.12 -1.13
N ARG A 254 -12.78 13.16 -0.20
CA ARG A 254 -11.77 13.07 0.85
C ARG A 254 -10.57 12.32 0.29
N ILE A 255 -9.44 13.01 0.20
CA ILE A 255 -8.18 12.48 -0.32
C ILE A 255 -7.22 12.30 0.84
N ARG A 256 -6.80 11.06 1.06
CA ARG A 256 -5.68 10.72 1.95
C ARG A 256 -4.37 10.80 1.16
N LEU A 257 -3.37 11.46 1.73
CA LEU A 257 -2.07 11.62 1.08
C LEU A 257 -1.32 10.29 1.00
N HIS A 258 -0.93 9.90 -0.21
CA HIS A 258 -0.13 8.71 -0.45
C HIS A 258 1.24 8.80 0.24
N ASN A 259 1.59 7.79 1.03
CA ASN A 259 2.87 7.64 1.74
C ASN A 259 3.24 8.81 2.67
N VAL A 260 2.26 9.58 3.13
CA VAL A 260 2.42 10.55 4.21
C VAL A 260 1.80 9.94 5.47
N TRP A 261 2.54 9.96 6.57
CA TRP A 261 2.04 9.53 7.87
C TRP A 261 1.81 10.77 8.73
N ALA A 262 0.67 10.83 9.39
CA ALA A 262 0.38 11.82 10.42
C ALA A 262 -0.25 11.11 11.61
N ALA A 263 0.11 11.55 12.81
CA ALA A 263 -0.55 11.11 14.04
C ALA A 263 -2.02 11.57 14.07
N GLU A 264 -2.83 10.90 14.89
CA GLU A 264 -4.25 11.24 15.03
C GLU A 264 -4.43 12.62 15.69
N LEU A 265 -5.49 13.34 15.28
CA LEU A 265 -5.89 14.58 15.92
C LEU A 265 -6.17 14.35 17.41
N GLY A 266 -5.70 15.28 18.26
CA GLY A 266 -5.75 15.15 19.71
C GLY A 266 -4.44 14.68 20.35
N SER A 267 -3.47 14.22 19.55
CA SER A 267 -2.06 14.11 19.96
C SER A 267 -1.29 15.40 19.64
N PRO A 268 -0.25 15.78 20.41
CA PRO A 268 0.58 16.96 20.09
C PRO A 268 1.15 16.91 18.67
N GLU A 269 1.66 15.75 18.26
CA GLU A 269 2.20 15.52 16.92
C GLU A 269 1.13 15.62 15.82
N GLY A 270 -0.11 15.17 16.10
CA GLY A 270 -1.22 15.28 15.16
C GLY A 270 -1.65 16.72 14.93
N GLU A 271 -1.65 17.54 15.99
CA GLU A 271 -1.98 18.97 15.91
C GLU A 271 -0.89 19.74 15.15
N ASP A 272 0.39 19.47 15.43
CA ASP A 272 1.52 20.09 14.73
C ASP A 272 1.47 19.79 13.21
N ASN A 273 1.17 18.54 12.86
CA ASN A 273 1.01 18.12 11.46
C ASN A 273 -0.18 18.84 10.78
N PHE A 274 -1.31 18.96 11.49
CA PHE A 274 -2.48 19.68 11.01
C PHE A 274 -2.20 21.17 10.78
N GLU A 275 -1.57 21.85 11.74
CA GLU A 275 -1.21 23.26 11.62
C GLU A 275 -0.18 23.52 10.52
N SER A 276 0.80 22.64 10.37
CA SER A 276 1.78 22.68 9.28
C SER A 276 1.09 22.61 7.91
N LEU A 277 0.17 21.66 7.73
CA LEU A 277 -0.59 21.49 6.50
C LEU A 277 -1.49 22.71 6.23
N LYS A 278 -2.13 23.25 7.28
CA LYS A 278 -3.01 24.43 7.20
C LYS A 278 -2.29 25.70 6.81
N ARG A 279 -1.07 25.90 7.30
CA ARG A 279 -0.23 27.03 6.87
C ARG A 279 0.22 26.91 5.42
N ARG A 280 0.44 25.70 4.92
CA ARG A 280 0.89 25.44 3.54
C ARG A 280 -0.21 25.52 2.51
N LEU A 281 -1.41 25.07 2.87
CA LEU A 281 -2.57 25.00 1.98
C LEU A 281 -3.72 25.85 2.52
N PRO A 282 -3.68 27.17 2.30
CA PRO A 282 -4.84 28.02 2.52
C PRO A 282 -6.07 27.49 1.77
N LEU A 283 -7.26 27.78 2.31
CA LEU A 283 -8.51 27.43 1.63
C LEU A 283 -8.55 28.05 0.22
N LYS A 284 -9.18 27.34 -0.73
CA LYS A 284 -9.22 27.68 -2.16
C LYS A 284 -7.88 27.61 -2.89
N THR A 285 -6.85 27.03 -2.27
CA THR A 285 -5.62 26.68 -2.99
C THR A 285 -5.96 25.72 -4.12
N LYS A 286 -5.51 26.05 -5.33
CA LYS A 286 -5.68 25.22 -6.53
C LYS A 286 -4.71 24.06 -6.50
N VAL A 287 -5.21 22.87 -6.79
CA VAL A 287 -4.45 21.62 -6.72
C VAL A 287 -4.74 20.73 -7.92
N ILE A 288 -3.75 19.91 -8.26
CA ILE A 288 -3.92 18.73 -9.09
C ILE A 288 -3.72 17.51 -8.21
N VAL A 289 -4.67 16.58 -8.27
CA VAL A 289 -4.59 15.32 -7.54
C VAL A 289 -4.63 14.16 -8.50
N ARG A 290 -3.63 13.28 -8.40
CA ARG A 290 -3.69 11.96 -9.01
C ARG A 290 -4.36 11.01 -8.04
N SER A 291 -5.52 10.48 -8.41
CA SER A 291 -6.17 9.42 -7.63
C SER A 291 -5.51 8.07 -7.92
N ARG A 292 -5.22 7.30 -6.86
CA ARG A 292 -4.80 5.90 -6.96
C ARG A 292 -5.96 4.99 -6.55
N SER A 293 -5.71 4.04 -5.66
CA SER A 293 -6.72 3.14 -5.10
C SER A 293 -7.41 3.76 -3.88
N LYS A 294 -8.45 3.08 -3.42
CA LYS A 294 -9.02 3.35 -2.09
C LYS A 294 -8.17 2.70 -1.00
N ASP A 295 -8.17 3.31 0.18
CA ASP A 295 -7.69 2.68 1.40
C ASP A 295 -8.73 1.72 1.98
N VAL A 296 -8.39 1.04 3.07
CA VAL A 296 -9.27 0.06 3.74
C VAL A 296 -10.55 0.69 4.32
N TYR A 297 -10.61 2.02 4.43
CA TYR A 297 -11.77 2.79 4.89
C TYR A 297 -12.57 3.39 3.73
N GLY A 298 -12.23 3.02 2.49
CA GLY A 298 -12.92 3.46 1.29
C GLY A 298 -12.56 4.88 0.83
N ARG A 299 -11.58 5.55 1.48
CA ARG A 299 -11.11 6.89 1.10
C ARG A 299 -10.15 6.78 -0.08
N TYR A 300 -10.17 7.75 -0.98
CA TYR A 300 -9.22 7.77 -2.09
C TYR A 300 -7.83 8.17 -1.59
N VAL A 301 -6.82 7.41 -2.01
CA VAL A 301 -5.41 7.73 -1.77
C VAL A 301 -4.88 8.51 -2.96
N GLY A 302 -4.24 9.66 -2.72
CA GLY A 302 -3.83 10.57 -3.78
C GLY A 302 -2.44 11.18 -3.62
N GLU A 303 -1.85 11.53 -4.76
CA GLU A 303 -0.64 12.34 -4.86
C GLU A 303 -1.05 13.76 -5.26
N VAL A 304 -0.63 14.76 -4.49
CA VAL A 304 -1.14 16.14 -4.60
C VAL A 304 -0.03 17.09 -5.05
N LEU A 305 -0.26 17.76 -6.17
CA LEU A 305 0.49 18.92 -6.62
C LEU A 305 -0.31 20.18 -6.30
N TYR A 306 0.35 21.20 -5.75
CA TYR A 306 -0.30 22.46 -5.41
C TYR A 306 0.54 23.66 -5.85
N SER A 307 -0.06 24.83 -5.96
CA SER A 307 0.70 26.07 -6.16
C SER A 307 0.26 27.13 -5.17
N LYS A 308 1.24 27.82 -4.60
CA LYS A 308 1.02 28.99 -3.74
C LYS A 308 0.74 30.26 -4.56
N LYS A 309 1.11 30.27 -5.84
CA LYS A 309 0.87 31.39 -6.75
C LYS A 309 -0.54 31.29 -7.33
N LYS A 310 -1.12 32.44 -7.68
CA LYS A 310 -2.41 32.49 -8.37
C LYS A 310 -2.23 31.99 -9.80
N ILE A 311 -2.65 30.75 -10.04
CA ILE A 311 -2.58 30.12 -11.36
C ILE A 311 -3.85 30.40 -12.15
N GLN A 312 -3.68 30.78 -13.42
CA GLN A 312 -4.79 30.94 -14.38
C GLN A 312 -5.10 29.62 -15.09
N ASP A 313 -4.09 28.95 -15.66
CA ASP A 313 -4.26 27.65 -16.34
C ASP A 313 -3.90 26.48 -15.41
N PRO A 314 -4.82 25.56 -15.11
CA PRO A 314 -4.54 24.34 -14.35
C PRO A 314 -3.27 23.60 -14.76
N VAL A 315 -2.93 23.57 -16.06
CA VAL A 315 -1.75 22.86 -16.58
C VAL A 315 -0.44 23.40 -16.00
N ASP A 316 -0.39 24.67 -15.60
CA ASP A 316 0.80 25.27 -15.00
C ASP A 316 1.18 24.61 -13.66
N ILE A 317 0.23 23.99 -12.94
CA ILE A 317 0.51 23.24 -11.71
C ILE A 317 1.43 22.04 -11.98
N PHE A 318 1.32 21.40 -13.15
CA PHE A 318 2.24 20.30 -13.48
C PHE A 318 3.69 20.78 -13.59
N ARG A 319 3.90 21.97 -14.15
CA ARG A 319 5.23 22.55 -14.42
C ARG A 319 5.83 23.21 -13.18
N GLU A 320 5.07 24.09 -12.53
CA GLU A 320 5.55 24.99 -11.48
C GLU A 320 5.06 24.62 -10.09
N GLY A 321 4.12 23.68 -9.98
CA GLY A 321 3.57 23.26 -8.69
C GLY A 321 4.61 22.62 -7.78
N MET A 322 4.26 22.53 -6.51
CA MET A 322 5.04 21.87 -5.48
C MET A 322 4.42 20.50 -5.17
N TYR A 323 5.23 19.48 -4.88
CA TYR A 323 4.75 18.14 -4.58
C TYR A 323 4.53 17.97 -3.07
N LEU A 324 3.28 18.08 -2.65
CA LEU A 324 2.90 18.11 -1.23
C LEU A 324 3.35 16.86 -0.48
N ASN A 325 3.12 15.67 -1.05
CA ASN A 325 3.41 14.41 -0.35
C ASN A 325 4.90 14.27 -0.02
N GLN A 326 5.77 14.67 -0.96
CA GLN A 326 7.21 14.68 -0.75
C GLN A 326 7.60 15.68 0.34
N GLU A 327 7.10 16.92 0.27
CA GLU A 327 7.42 17.94 1.28
C GLU A 327 7.07 17.50 2.70
N LEU A 328 5.88 16.94 2.89
CA LEU A 328 5.45 16.52 4.23
C LEU A 328 6.25 15.34 4.76
N ALA A 329 6.67 14.42 3.88
CA ALA A 329 7.45 13.26 4.28
C ALA A 329 8.93 13.56 4.53
N GLU A 330 9.47 14.66 4.00
CA GLU A 330 10.85 15.11 4.26
C GLU A 330 10.97 15.91 5.57
N ILE A 331 9.85 16.36 6.13
CA ILE A 331 9.78 17.12 7.40
C ILE A 331 9.61 16.20 8.61
N GLY A 332 9.12 14.97 8.38
CA GLY A 332 8.82 13.97 9.41
C GLY A 332 9.99 13.07 9.81
#